data_AF-A0A067TDJ8-F1
#
_entry.id   AF-A0A067TDJ8-F1
#
_cell.length_a   1.000
_cell.length_b   1.000
_cell.length_c   1.000
_cell.angle_alpha   90.00
_cell.angle_beta   90.00
_cell.angle_gamma   90.00
#
_symmetry.space_group_name_H-M   'P 1'
#
loop_
_entity.id
_entity.type
_entity.pdbx_description
1 polymer ?
#
loop_
_entity_poly.entity_id
_entity_poly.type
_entity_poly.pdbx_seq_one_letter_code
_entity_poly.pdbx_strand_id
1 'polypeptide(L)' 'VDDASGFNAKGDTLFYEPYKMDLPRHQALLLMLWDDLGIPHRPSKQISGEQFSIIGIHVDPNAMSLSLS' A
#
# COMPACT_ATOMS: atom_id res chain seq x y z
N VAL A 1 -12.12 -11.04 15.38
CA VAL A 1 -11.53 -9.85 14.75
C VAL A 1 -11.08 -10.32 13.40
N ASP A 2 -11.81 -9.92 12.36
CA ASP A 2 -11.58 -10.38 10.98
C ASP A 2 -10.66 -9.37 10.32
N ASP A 3 -9.39 -9.73 10.19
CA ASP A 3 -8.45 -8.96 9.39
C ASP A 3 -8.88 -9.15 7.93
N ALA A 4 -9.73 -8.25 7.44
CA ALA A 4 -10.17 -8.19 6.06
C ALA A 4 -8.97 -7.93 5.15
N SER A 5 -8.19 -8.99 4.93
CA SER A 5 -7.02 -9.08 4.09
C SER A 5 -7.48 -9.28 2.64
N GLY A 6 -8.22 -8.29 2.14
CA GLY A 6 -8.53 -8.19 0.72
C GLY A 6 -7.25 -7.90 -0.04
N PHE A 7 -6.72 -8.90 -0.76
CA PHE A 7 -5.66 -8.64 -1.74
C PHE A 7 -6.30 -8.06 -3.00
N ASN A 8 -5.69 -7.03 -3.58
CA ASN A 8 -6.10 -6.58 -4.90
C ASN A 8 -5.57 -7.57 -5.94
N ALA A 9 -6.44 -8.07 -6.81
CA ALA A 9 -6.00 -8.79 -7.99
C ALA A 9 -5.13 -7.88 -8.86
N LYS A 10 -4.19 -8.46 -9.63
CA LYS A 10 -3.32 -7.69 -10.51
C LYS A 10 -4.15 -6.86 -11.49
N GLY A 11 -3.99 -5.54 -11.44
CA GLY A 11 -4.73 -4.59 -12.28
C GLY A 11 -6.02 -4.03 -11.66
N ASP A 12 -6.43 -4.46 -10.46
CA ASP A 12 -7.52 -3.83 -9.72
C ASP A 12 -7.02 -2.56 -9.01
N THR A 13 -7.00 -1.47 -9.76
CA THR A 13 -6.53 -0.16 -9.31
C THR A 13 -7.64 0.88 -9.34
N LEU A 14 -7.47 1.93 -8.53
CA LEU A 14 -8.34 3.10 -8.47
C LEU A 14 -7.47 4.36 -8.41
N PHE A 15 -7.83 5.36 -9.22
CA PHE A 15 -7.12 6.63 -9.27
C PHE A 15 -7.39 7.42 -7.98
N TYR A 16 -6.33 7.69 -7.22
CA TYR A 16 -6.40 8.43 -5.97
C TYR A 16 -5.91 9.86 -6.18
N GLU A 17 -6.86 10.81 -6.21
CA GLU A 17 -6.61 12.21 -6.57
C GLU A 17 -5.52 12.89 -5.74
N PRO A 18 -5.48 12.75 -4.39
CA PRO A 18 -4.48 13.45 -3.58
C PRO A 18 -3.03 13.12 -3.96
N TYR A 19 -2.80 11.92 -4.49
CA TYR A 19 -1.47 11.49 -4.96
C TYR A 19 -1.31 11.53 -6.48
N LYS A 20 -2.40 11.79 -7.22
CA LYS A 20 -2.45 11.85 -8.69
C LYS A 20 -1.90 10.58 -9.35
N MET A 21 -2.22 9.42 -8.80
CA MET A 21 -1.76 8.13 -9.32
C MET A 21 -2.79 7.02 -9.10
N ASP A 22 -2.69 5.96 -9.92
CA ASP A 22 -3.40 4.72 -9.69
C ASP A 22 -2.77 3.94 -8.54
N LEU A 23 -3.60 3.57 -7.57
CA LEU A 23 -3.23 2.73 -6.44
C LEU A 23 -4.06 1.44 -6.46
N PRO A 24 -3.58 0.34 -5.84
CA PRO A 24 -4.42 -0.82 -5.61
C PRO A 24 -5.74 -0.41 -4.94
N ARG A 25 -6.89 -0.89 -5.44
CA ARG A 25 -8.23 -0.43 -5.04
C ARG A 25 -8.40 -0.35 -3.53
N HIS A 26 -8.09 -1.42 -2.79
CA HIS A 26 -8.23 -1.44 -1.33
C HIS A 26 -7.34 -0.40 -0.63
N GLN A 27 -6.16 -0.11 -1.18
CA GLN A 27 -5.27 0.92 -0.64
C GLN A 27 -5.86 2.32 -0.87
N ALA A 28 -6.39 2.59 -2.07
CA ALA A 28 -7.04 3.87 -2.35
C ALA A 28 -8.27 4.09 -1.45
N LEU A 29 -9.09 3.05 -1.23
CA LEU A 29 -10.24 3.08 -0.32
C LEU A 29 -9.83 3.38 1.14
N LEU A 30 -8.74 2.77 1.61
CA LEU A 30 -8.20 3.06 2.93
C LEU A 30 -7.74 4.52 3.06
N LEU A 31 -7.05 5.05 2.04
CA LEU A 31 -6.59 6.43 2.06
C LEU A 31 -7.73 7.44 2.02
N MET A 32 -8.77 7.18 1.22
CA MET A 32 -9.99 8.01 1.24
C MET A 32 -10.65 8.04 2.63
N LEU A 33 -10.70 6.89 3.32
CA LEU A 33 -11.20 6.85 4.70
C LEU A 33 -10.30 7.67 5.66
N TRP A 34 -8.99 7.66 5.45
CA TRP A 34 -8.07 8.46 6.26
C TRP A 34 -8.23 9.95 6.01
N ASP A 35 -8.48 10.36 4.76
CA ASP A 35 -8.82 11.74 4.41
C ASP A 35 -10.09 12.18 5.16
N ASP A 36 -11.15 11.35 5.13
CA ASP A 36 -12.42 11.62 5.81
C ASP A 36 -12.25 11.76 7.34
N LEU A 37 -11.32 10.99 7.93
CA LEU A 37 -10.99 11.04 9.35
C LEU A 37 -9.94 12.13 9.71
N GLY A 38 -9.33 12.77 8.72
CA GLY A 38 -8.24 13.73 8.91
C GLY A 38 -6.93 13.11 9.42
N ILE A 39 -6.70 11.82 9.15
CA ILE A 39 -5.48 11.11 9.55
C ILE A 39 -4.34 11.50 8.61
N PRO A 40 -3.22 12.07 9.10
CA PRO A 40 -2.12 12.45 8.23
C PRO A 40 -1.42 11.25 7.59
N HIS A 41 -1.28 11.27 6.26
CA HIS A 41 -0.48 10.31 5.50
C HIS A 41 0.41 11.00 4.46
N ARG A 42 1.39 10.26 3.93
CA ARG A 42 2.36 10.77 2.95
C ARG A 42 2.54 9.77 1.80
N PRO A 43 2.63 10.23 0.54
CA PRO A 43 2.81 9.35 -0.62
C PRO A 43 4.03 8.43 -0.49
N SER A 44 5.13 8.93 0.06
CA SER A 44 6.37 8.16 0.26
C SER A 44 6.24 6.97 1.22
N LYS A 45 5.18 6.92 2.02
CA LYS A 45 4.85 5.81 2.93
C LYS A 45 3.74 4.91 2.40
N GLN A 46 3.23 5.18 1.20
CA GLN A 46 2.08 4.50 0.59
C GLN A 46 2.47 3.85 -0.74
N ILE A 47 3.71 3.39 -0.84
CA ILE A 47 4.24 2.72 -2.02
C ILE A 47 3.67 1.30 -2.08
N SER A 48 3.24 0.87 -3.26
CA SER A 48 2.82 -0.51 -3.54
C SER A 48 3.70 -1.13 -4.61
N GLY A 49 4.10 -2.38 -4.42
CA GLY A 49 4.97 -3.11 -5.34
C GLY A 49 5.33 -4.50 -4.82
N GLU A 50 5.92 -5.32 -5.69
CA GLU A 50 6.28 -6.70 -5.36
C GLU A 50 7.43 -6.80 -4.36
N GLN A 51 8.33 -5.82 -4.30
CA GLN A 51 9.46 -5.76 -3.37
C GLN A 51 9.71 -4.32 -2.95
N PHE A 52 10.06 -4.10 -1.67
CA PHE A 52 10.38 -2.76 -1.17
C PHE A 52 11.35 -2.82 0.01
N SER A 53 12.18 -1.79 0.13
CA SER A 53 13.12 -1.63 1.24
C SER A 53 12.45 -0.87 2.39
N ILE A 54 12.27 -1.52 3.53
CA ILE A 54 11.80 -0.90 4.77
C ILE A 54 13.00 -0.74 5.70
N ILE A 55 13.48 0.49 5.92
CA ILE A 55 14.56 0.79 6.89
C ILE A 55 15.82 -0.06 6.61
N GLY A 56 16.22 -0.19 5.35
CA GLY A 56 17.40 -0.98 4.94
C GLY A 56 17.19 -2.51 4.91
N ILE A 57 15.98 -2.97 5.25
CA ILE A 57 15.58 -4.38 5.11
C ILE A 57 14.84 -4.53 3.79
N HIS A 58 15.35 -5.38 2.90
CA HIS A 58 14.67 -5.76 1.68
C HIS A 58 13.62 -6.82 1.98
N VAL A 59 12.37 -6.54 1.62
CA VAL A 59 11.22 -7.43 1.87
C VAL A 59 10.74 -8.00 0.54
N ASP A 60 10.72 -9.33 0.43
CA ASP A 60 10.04 -10.05 -0.64
C ASP A 60 8.84 -10.82 -0.06
N PRO A 61 7.61 -10.29 -0.19
CA PRO A 61 6.40 -10.94 0.28
C PRO A 61 6.03 -12.20 -0.51
N ASN A 62 6.46 -12.35 -1.77
CA ASN A 62 6.17 -13.54 -2.57
C ASN A 62 6.99 -14.75 -2.09
N ALA A 63 8.25 -14.50 -1.76
CA ALA A 63 9.13 -15.50 -1.14
C ALA A 63 8.95 -15.60 0.39
N MET A 64 8.15 -14.70 0.98
CA MET A 64 8.04 -14.50 2.43
C MET A 64 9.42 -14.37 3.10
N SER A 65 10.31 -13.57 2.52
CA SER A 65 11.71 -13.44 2.95
C SER A 65 12.11 -11.99 3.27
N LEU A 66 13.04 -11.86 4.21
CA LEU A 66 13.63 -10.59 4.65
C LEU A 66 15.16 -10.70 4.55
N SER A 67 15.81 -9.74 3.91
CA SER A 67 17.27 -9.65 3.85
C SER A 67 17.78 -8.27 4.27
N LEU A 68 18.93 -8.24 4.93
CA LEU A 68 19.61 -7.00 5.31
C LEU A 68 20.57 -6.60 4.18
N SER A 69 20.55 -5.33 3.81
CA SER A 69 21.45 -4.74 2.81
C SER A 69 22.86 -4.57 3.35
#